data_AF-A0A7C3QSC9-F1
#
_entry.id   AF-A0A7C3QSC9-F1
#
_cell.length_a   1.000
_cell.length_b   1.000
_cell.length_c   1.000
_cell.angle_alpha   90.00
_cell.angle_beta   90.00
_cell.angle_gamma   90.00
#
_symmetry.space_group_name_H-M   'P 1'
#
loop_
_entity.id
_entity.type
_entity.pdbx_description
1 polymer ?
#
loop_
_entity_poly.entity_id
_entity_poly.type
_entity_poly.pdbx_seq_one_letter_code
_entity_poly.pdbx_strand_id
1 'polypeptide(L)'
;MSTIPQTVSLAAEFRKALSERALVADGAMGTMLYSKGVFINQCYDNLNLAQPALVKEVHQEYVKAGAEILETNTFGASRFRLNAFGLGEKLRAINQAGVKLAREAAKETAYVAGAMGPLGVRIEPLGPTSFEEARAAFREQAEALAEAGVDLIVLETFGDLDEVKEAVRAAREVVGEEMVIVAQVTIDDFGNMPDGSSIETYVRALDESAADVIGLNCSVGPKPMLETIEKMMRFSAKPMSAMPNAGNPVRVEGRNIYLCSPEYMAQYARRLLWTGVRIIGGCCGTTPDHIREMRSEARSLQPGVKRLSVTVEEPKAKAQAMAPAPAGKKSQLGAKLAAGTYVAFVEILPPRGVDASKEIAGAKLCKEAGIDCINVPDGPRASARMSAQVCCQLIQRDAGIEAVLHFCCRDRNILGIQSELLGAHAAGIRNLICITGDPPRMGAYPNATAVFDV
;
A
#
# COMPACT_ATOMS: atom_id res chain seq x y z
N MET A 1 -44.69 -28.38 -18.23
CA MET A 1 -43.99 -27.31 -17.48
C MET A 1 -42.73 -26.98 -18.27
N SER A 2 -42.78 -25.91 -19.06
CA SER A 2 -41.62 -25.43 -19.82
C SER A 2 -40.61 -24.88 -18.82
N THR A 3 -39.45 -25.52 -18.70
CA THR A 3 -38.31 -25.02 -17.95
C THR A 3 -37.83 -23.74 -18.61
N ILE A 4 -38.18 -22.60 -18.03
CA ILE A 4 -37.57 -21.32 -18.33
C ILE A 4 -36.08 -21.47 -17.98
N PRO A 5 -35.13 -21.30 -18.93
CA PRO A 5 -33.71 -21.35 -18.60
C PRO A 5 -33.42 -20.23 -17.60
N GLN A 6 -32.92 -20.60 -16.42
CA GLN A 6 -32.38 -19.62 -15.47
C GLN A 6 -31.24 -18.89 -16.18
N THR A 7 -31.44 -17.60 -16.47
CA THR A 7 -30.38 -16.71 -16.93
C THR A 7 -29.31 -16.66 -15.84
N VAL A 8 -28.16 -17.28 -16.11
CA VAL A 8 -26.97 -17.21 -15.25
C VAL A 8 -26.54 -15.75 -15.17
N SER A 9 -26.26 -15.23 -13.97
CA SER A 9 -25.76 -13.86 -13.82
C SER A 9 -24.37 -13.72 -14.44
N LEU A 10 -24.03 -12.53 -14.95
CA LEU A 10 -22.68 -12.27 -15.49
C LEU A 10 -21.58 -12.50 -14.45
N ALA A 11 -21.87 -12.28 -13.16
CA ALA A 11 -20.97 -12.62 -12.06
C ALA A 11 -20.69 -14.14 -11.97
N ALA A 12 -21.71 -14.98 -12.11
CA ALA A 12 -21.56 -16.43 -12.13
C ALA A 12 -20.85 -16.92 -13.40
N GLU A 13 -21.10 -16.26 -14.54
CA GLU A 13 -20.37 -16.53 -15.78
C GLU A 13 -18.88 -16.18 -15.64
N PHE A 14 -18.56 -15.01 -15.07
CA PHE A 14 -17.19 -14.59 -14.79
C PHE A 14 -16.49 -15.61 -13.88
N ARG A 15 -17.13 -16.03 -12.79
CA ARG A 15 -16.58 -17.04 -11.88
C ARG A 15 -16.28 -18.36 -12.60
N LYS A 16 -17.17 -18.80 -13.50
CA LYS A 16 -16.93 -19.97 -14.34
C LYS A 16 -15.74 -19.77 -15.27
N ALA A 17 -15.69 -18.66 -16.00
CA ALA A 17 -14.58 -18.34 -16.91
C ALA A 17 -13.23 -18.29 -16.17
N LEU A 18 -13.19 -17.67 -14.99
CA LEU A 18 -12.02 -17.61 -14.12
C LEU A 18 -11.54 -19.00 -13.70
N SER A 19 -12.44 -19.98 -13.55
CA SER A 19 -12.11 -21.37 -13.18
C SER A 19 -11.59 -22.21 -14.37
N GLU A 20 -12.00 -21.88 -15.59
CA GLU A 20 -11.69 -22.64 -16.81
C GLU A 20 -10.42 -22.14 -17.52
N ARG A 21 -10.18 -20.82 -17.50
CA ARG A 21 -9.06 -20.21 -18.24
C ARG A 21 -8.46 -18.99 -17.55
N ALA A 22 -7.37 -18.48 -18.13
CA ALA A 22 -6.85 -17.17 -17.79
C ALA A 22 -7.60 -16.08 -18.57
N LEU A 23 -7.77 -14.93 -17.93
CA LEU A 23 -8.44 -13.74 -18.45
C LEU A 23 -7.44 -12.60 -18.58
N VAL A 24 -7.62 -11.77 -19.60
CA VAL A 24 -6.81 -10.58 -19.86
C VAL A 24 -7.62 -9.35 -19.47
N ALA A 25 -7.18 -8.59 -18.50
CA ALA A 25 -7.74 -7.29 -18.15
C ALA A 25 -7.13 -6.17 -19.01
N ASP A 26 -7.67 -4.97 -18.89
CA ASP A 26 -7.19 -3.79 -19.59
C ASP A 26 -5.88 -3.23 -19.00
N GLY A 27 -5.52 -2.04 -19.48
CA GLY A 27 -4.33 -1.30 -19.08
C GLY A 27 -4.68 0.01 -18.38
N ALA A 28 -3.71 0.91 -18.26
CA ALA A 28 -3.91 2.17 -17.53
C ALA A 28 -4.97 3.10 -18.15
N MET A 29 -6.04 3.36 -17.41
CA MET A 29 -7.00 4.44 -17.72
C MET A 29 -6.33 5.82 -17.62
N GLY A 30 -5.68 6.13 -16.49
CA GLY A 30 -5.08 7.45 -16.26
C GLY A 30 -3.96 7.82 -17.25
N THR A 31 -3.16 6.84 -17.68
CA THR A 31 -2.11 7.07 -18.69
C THR A 31 -2.73 7.42 -20.05
N MET A 32 -3.79 6.72 -20.45
CA MET A 32 -4.48 6.99 -21.70
C MET A 32 -5.18 8.36 -21.68
N LEU A 33 -5.84 8.72 -20.58
CA LEU A 33 -6.45 10.04 -20.41
C LEU A 33 -5.41 11.17 -20.47
N TYR A 34 -4.25 10.97 -19.83
CA TYR A 34 -3.14 11.92 -19.93
C TYR A 34 -2.64 12.09 -21.37
N SER A 35 -2.47 10.99 -22.10
CA SER A 35 -2.04 11.02 -23.51
C SER A 35 -3.03 11.75 -24.41
N LYS A 36 -4.32 11.78 -24.03
CA LYS A 36 -5.39 12.50 -24.72
C LYS A 36 -5.61 13.92 -24.20
N GLY A 37 -4.68 14.45 -23.40
CA GLY A 37 -4.65 15.87 -22.99
C GLY A 37 -5.26 16.18 -21.62
N VAL A 38 -5.60 15.17 -20.80
CA VAL A 38 -6.09 15.41 -19.43
C VAL A 38 -4.93 15.38 -18.43
N PHE A 39 -4.53 16.55 -17.96
CA PHE A 39 -3.44 16.67 -16.98
C PHE A 39 -3.81 16.15 -15.58
N ILE A 40 -2.79 15.70 -14.84
CA ILE A 40 -2.89 15.02 -13.53
C ILE A 40 -3.49 15.86 -12.39
N ASN A 41 -3.67 17.17 -12.59
CA ASN A 41 -4.27 18.07 -11.61
C ASN A 41 -5.80 18.03 -11.60
N GLN A 42 -6.42 17.24 -12.48
CA GLN A 42 -7.86 17.04 -12.55
C GLN A 42 -8.28 15.72 -11.90
N CYS A 43 -9.51 15.67 -11.41
CA CYS A 43 -10.13 14.42 -10.95
C CYS A 43 -10.52 13.57 -12.17
N TYR A 44 -9.78 12.50 -12.43
CA TYR A 44 -10.04 11.59 -13.55
C TYR A 44 -11.37 10.87 -13.43
N ASP A 45 -11.80 10.52 -12.23
CA ASP A 45 -13.11 9.90 -11.98
C ASP A 45 -14.26 10.81 -12.46
N ASN A 46 -14.14 12.13 -12.23
CA ASN A 46 -15.14 13.11 -12.66
C ASN A 46 -15.27 13.22 -14.19
N LEU A 47 -14.30 12.73 -14.97
CA LEU A 47 -14.44 12.67 -16.42
C LEU A 47 -15.58 11.76 -16.86
N ASN A 48 -16.04 10.83 -16.02
CA ASN A 48 -17.25 10.05 -16.28
C ASN A 48 -18.47 10.96 -16.52
N LEU A 49 -18.51 12.13 -15.87
CA LEU A 49 -19.56 13.13 -16.05
C LEU A 49 -19.15 14.25 -17.00
N ALA A 50 -17.92 14.75 -16.86
CA ALA A 50 -17.46 15.93 -17.58
C ALA A 50 -17.07 15.63 -19.04
N GLN A 51 -16.48 14.47 -19.32
CA GLN A 51 -16.00 14.07 -20.65
C GLN A 51 -16.27 12.58 -20.93
N PRO A 52 -17.54 12.13 -20.88
CA PRO A 52 -17.89 10.70 -20.97
C PRO A 52 -17.44 10.05 -22.29
N ALA A 53 -17.44 10.79 -23.39
CA ALA A 53 -16.99 10.29 -24.68
C ALA A 53 -15.52 9.87 -24.67
N LEU A 54 -14.67 10.63 -23.96
CA LEU A 54 -13.24 10.38 -23.85
C LEU A 54 -12.97 9.09 -23.06
N VAL A 55 -13.63 8.91 -21.92
CA VAL A 55 -13.50 7.70 -21.09
C VAL A 55 -13.99 6.47 -21.86
N LYS A 56 -15.14 6.59 -22.55
CA LYS A 56 -15.68 5.51 -23.38
C LYS A 56 -14.73 5.13 -24.53
N GLU A 57 -14.09 6.11 -25.15
CA GLU A 57 -13.10 5.87 -26.21
C GLU A 57 -11.93 5.01 -25.69
N VAL A 58 -11.39 5.34 -24.51
CA VAL A 58 -10.31 4.56 -23.88
C VAL A 58 -10.74 3.11 -23.63
N HIS A 59 -11.93 2.88 -23.05
CA HIS A 59 -12.45 1.52 -22.87
C HIS A 59 -12.58 0.78 -24.21
N GLN A 60 -13.10 1.45 -25.25
CA GLN A 60 -13.23 0.85 -26.58
C GLN A 60 -11.87 0.48 -27.21
N GLU A 61 -10.83 1.27 -26.95
CA GLU A 61 -9.47 0.95 -27.40
C GLU A 61 -8.94 -0.34 -26.73
N TYR A 62 -9.18 -0.53 -25.43
CA TYR A 62 -8.81 -1.76 -24.73
C TYR A 62 -9.63 -2.97 -25.15
N VAL A 63 -10.94 -2.82 -25.36
CA VAL A 63 -11.77 -3.90 -25.93
C VAL A 63 -11.26 -4.31 -27.32
N LYS A 64 -10.91 -3.34 -28.18
CA LYS A 64 -10.32 -3.61 -29.51
C LYS A 64 -8.96 -4.29 -29.41
N ALA A 65 -8.18 -4.04 -28.36
CA ALA A 65 -6.93 -4.74 -28.09
C ALA A 65 -7.15 -6.17 -27.57
N GLY A 66 -8.37 -6.51 -27.16
CA GLY A 66 -8.74 -7.85 -26.71
C GLY A 66 -8.76 -8.03 -25.20
N ALA A 67 -8.89 -6.94 -24.44
CA ALA A 67 -9.23 -7.00 -23.02
C ALA A 67 -10.59 -7.69 -22.83
N GLU A 68 -10.64 -8.60 -21.87
CA GLU A 68 -11.80 -9.40 -21.45
C GLU A 68 -12.36 -8.90 -20.11
N ILE A 69 -11.62 -8.06 -19.38
CA ILE A 69 -12.05 -7.37 -18.17
C ILE A 69 -11.71 -5.89 -18.37
N LEU A 70 -12.68 -5.00 -18.13
CA LEU A 70 -12.48 -3.56 -18.11
C LEU A 70 -12.67 -3.04 -16.70
N GLU A 71 -11.65 -2.39 -16.16
CA GLU A 71 -11.76 -1.63 -14.91
C GLU A 71 -12.53 -0.33 -15.15
N THR A 72 -13.55 -0.05 -14.34
CA THR A 72 -14.27 1.22 -14.43
C THR A 72 -13.36 2.38 -14.08
N ASN A 73 -13.57 3.56 -14.70
CA ASN A 73 -12.84 4.79 -14.34
C ASN A 73 -13.34 5.35 -12.98
N THR A 74 -13.12 4.60 -11.90
CA THR A 74 -13.64 4.86 -10.55
C THR A 74 -12.62 4.60 -9.44
N PHE A 75 -11.34 4.43 -9.78
CA PHE A 75 -10.26 4.18 -8.82
C PHE A 75 -10.31 5.12 -7.60
N GLY A 76 -10.50 6.43 -7.83
CA GLY A 76 -10.57 7.46 -6.81
C GLY A 76 -11.99 7.92 -6.50
N ALA A 77 -13.03 7.22 -6.93
CA ALA A 77 -14.42 7.65 -6.78
C ALA A 77 -15.02 7.35 -5.38
N SER A 78 -14.20 7.46 -4.33
CA SER A 78 -14.61 7.34 -2.93
C SER A 78 -14.85 8.71 -2.29
N ARG A 79 -15.57 8.74 -1.17
CA ARG A 79 -15.98 9.98 -0.49
C ARG A 79 -14.79 10.87 -0.13
N PHE A 80 -13.74 10.29 0.45
CA PHE A 80 -12.53 11.01 0.85
C PHE A 80 -11.79 11.61 -0.34
N ARG A 81 -11.58 10.82 -1.40
CA ARG A 81 -10.87 11.25 -2.61
C ARG A 81 -11.64 12.33 -3.37
N LEU A 82 -12.96 12.18 -3.52
CA LEU A 82 -13.81 13.16 -4.20
C LEU A 82 -13.98 14.47 -3.41
N ASN A 83 -14.00 14.41 -2.07
CA ASN A 83 -14.05 15.61 -1.23
C ASN A 83 -12.84 16.53 -1.44
N ALA A 84 -11.65 15.98 -1.72
CA ALA A 84 -10.46 16.78 -2.05
C ALA A 84 -10.65 17.65 -3.31
N PHE A 85 -11.62 17.32 -4.17
CA PHE A 85 -12.00 18.08 -5.36
C PHE A 85 -13.35 18.80 -5.22
N GLY A 86 -14.00 18.77 -4.05
CA GLY A 86 -15.34 19.33 -3.85
C GLY A 86 -16.45 18.55 -4.58
N LEU A 87 -16.23 17.26 -4.84
CA LEU A 87 -17.12 16.39 -5.63
C LEU A 87 -17.77 15.26 -4.82
N GLY A 88 -17.66 15.26 -3.48
CA GLY A 88 -18.17 14.18 -2.63
C GLY A 88 -19.65 13.87 -2.85
N GLU A 89 -20.49 14.90 -3.00
CA GLU A 89 -21.92 14.75 -3.28
C GLU A 89 -22.23 14.13 -4.65
N LYS A 90 -21.24 14.05 -5.55
CA LYS A 90 -21.37 13.41 -6.86
C LYS A 90 -20.87 11.97 -6.88
N LEU A 91 -20.49 11.38 -5.74
CA LEU A 91 -19.94 10.03 -5.66
C LEU A 91 -20.78 9.01 -6.42
N ARG A 92 -22.08 8.93 -6.11
CA ARG A 92 -22.96 7.95 -6.73
C ARG A 92 -23.09 8.17 -8.23
N ALA A 93 -23.25 9.43 -8.66
CA ALA A 93 -23.35 9.78 -10.07
C ALA A 93 -22.06 9.46 -10.85
N ILE A 94 -20.89 9.72 -10.26
CA ILE A 94 -19.58 9.44 -10.89
C ILE A 94 -19.36 7.93 -11.05
N ASN A 95 -19.63 7.14 -10.00
CA ASN A 95 -19.47 5.69 -10.06
C ASN A 95 -20.44 5.06 -11.07
N GLN A 96 -21.72 5.41 -11.00
CA GLN A 96 -22.74 4.90 -11.92
C GLN A 96 -22.44 5.26 -13.38
N ALA A 97 -21.96 6.49 -13.64
CA ALA A 97 -21.53 6.88 -14.97
C ALA A 97 -20.30 6.08 -15.44
N GLY A 98 -19.32 5.84 -14.57
CA GLY A 98 -18.16 5.00 -14.89
C GLY A 98 -18.54 3.59 -15.31
N VAL A 99 -19.41 2.94 -14.54
CA VAL A 99 -19.94 1.60 -14.85
C VAL A 99 -20.71 1.60 -16.18
N LYS A 100 -21.57 2.60 -16.39
CA LYS A 100 -22.32 2.75 -17.65
C LYS A 100 -21.39 2.86 -18.86
N LEU A 101 -20.34 3.68 -18.79
CA LEU A 101 -19.42 3.89 -19.90
C LEU A 101 -18.61 2.63 -20.21
N ALA A 102 -18.12 1.93 -19.18
CA ALA A 102 -17.44 0.65 -19.33
C ALA A 102 -18.37 -0.40 -19.96
N ARG A 103 -19.62 -0.51 -19.48
CA ARG A 103 -20.63 -1.43 -20.03
C ARG A 103 -20.97 -1.15 -21.50
N GLU A 104 -21.14 0.12 -21.87
CA GLU A 104 -21.40 0.52 -23.25
C GLU A 104 -20.23 0.20 -24.20
N ALA A 105 -18.99 0.19 -23.69
CA ALA A 105 -17.81 -0.21 -24.44
C ALA A 105 -17.66 -1.74 -24.51
N ALA A 106 -17.86 -2.43 -23.38
CA ALA A 106 -17.72 -3.87 -23.24
C ALA A 106 -18.70 -4.67 -24.11
N LYS A 107 -19.96 -4.21 -24.21
CA LYS A 107 -21.07 -4.95 -24.84
C LYS A 107 -21.10 -6.39 -24.28
N GLU A 108 -21.04 -7.40 -25.15
CA GLU A 108 -21.01 -8.83 -24.81
C GLU A 108 -19.59 -9.43 -24.90
N THR A 109 -18.54 -8.58 -24.96
CA THR A 109 -17.17 -9.03 -25.25
C THR A 109 -16.20 -8.97 -24.07
N ALA A 110 -16.57 -8.26 -23.01
CA ALA A 110 -15.76 -8.10 -21.81
C ALA A 110 -16.65 -7.98 -20.56
N TYR A 111 -16.09 -8.36 -19.41
CA TYR A 111 -16.68 -8.15 -18.09
C TYR A 111 -16.32 -6.74 -17.58
N VAL A 112 -17.19 -6.13 -16.78
CA VAL A 112 -16.99 -4.80 -16.19
C VAL A 112 -16.65 -4.95 -14.70
N ALA A 113 -15.42 -4.61 -14.33
CA ALA A 113 -14.93 -4.62 -12.96
C ALA A 113 -15.10 -3.24 -12.31
N GLY A 114 -15.84 -3.19 -11.20
CA GLY A 114 -15.92 -2.01 -10.36
C GLY A 114 -14.59 -1.77 -9.65
N ALA A 115 -13.79 -0.82 -10.14
CA ALA A 115 -12.49 -0.50 -9.59
C ALA A 115 -12.61 0.43 -8.37
N MET A 116 -11.97 0.06 -7.27
CA MET A 116 -11.89 0.83 -6.03
C MET A 116 -10.43 0.86 -5.56
N GLY A 117 -9.88 2.06 -5.44
CA GLY A 117 -8.54 2.29 -4.89
C GLY A 117 -8.53 2.72 -3.43
N PRO A 118 -7.35 2.99 -2.86
CA PRO A 118 -7.20 3.49 -1.49
C PRO A 118 -7.91 4.83 -1.27
N LEU A 119 -8.34 5.09 -0.03
CA LEU A 119 -9.04 6.32 0.34
C LEU A 119 -8.12 7.55 0.29
N GLY A 120 -6.80 7.33 0.31
CA GLY A 120 -5.80 8.41 0.32
C GLY A 120 -5.75 9.18 1.64
N VAL A 121 -6.28 8.59 2.71
CA VAL A 121 -6.21 9.08 4.09
C VAL A 121 -5.51 8.04 4.95
N ARG A 122 -4.95 8.47 6.08
CA ARG A 122 -4.34 7.56 7.04
C ARG A 122 -5.40 7.04 8.00
N ILE A 123 -5.44 5.72 8.17
CA ILE A 123 -6.33 5.03 9.10
C ILE A 123 -5.62 4.84 10.45
N GLU A 124 -6.36 4.73 11.54
CA GLU A 124 -5.84 4.40 12.88
C GLU A 124 -4.87 3.20 12.83
N PRO A 125 -3.76 3.21 13.59
CA PRO A 125 -3.33 4.25 14.53
C PRO A 125 -2.49 5.36 13.88
N LEU A 126 -2.24 5.30 12.56
CA LEU A 126 -1.36 6.23 11.85
C LEU A 126 -2.05 7.52 11.41
N GLY A 127 -3.38 7.56 11.49
CA GLY A 127 -4.18 8.73 11.18
C GLY A 127 -5.47 8.81 11.98
N PRO A 128 -6.23 9.91 11.78
CA PRO A 128 -7.43 10.20 12.57
C PRO A 128 -8.67 9.44 12.10
N THR A 129 -8.61 8.76 10.94
CA THR A 129 -9.74 8.02 10.38
C THR A 129 -9.82 6.64 11.02
N SER A 130 -10.93 6.33 11.68
CA SER A 130 -11.17 5.02 12.27
C SER A 130 -11.37 3.94 11.19
N PHE A 131 -11.18 2.67 11.58
CA PHE A 131 -11.49 1.54 10.69
C PHE A 131 -12.97 1.53 10.27
N GLU A 132 -13.88 1.97 11.14
CA GLU A 132 -15.32 2.04 10.86
C GLU A 132 -15.62 3.08 9.78
N GLU A 133 -15.04 4.28 9.88
CA GLU A 133 -15.18 5.34 8.88
C GLU A 133 -14.59 4.92 7.53
N ALA A 134 -13.43 4.25 7.53
CA ALA A 134 -12.83 3.72 6.31
C ALA A 134 -13.75 2.67 5.65
N ARG A 135 -14.27 1.71 6.44
CA ARG A 135 -15.21 0.70 5.95
C ARG A 135 -16.49 1.33 5.40
N ALA A 136 -17.03 2.35 6.07
CA ALA A 136 -18.22 3.06 5.60
C ALA A 136 -17.99 3.76 4.25
N ALA A 137 -16.83 4.38 4.06
CA ALA A 137 -16.47 5.01 2.78
C ALA A 137 -16.33 4.00 1.64
N PHE A 138 -15.71 2.83 1.89
CA PHE A 138 -15.65 1.76 0.90
C PHE A 138 -17.02 1.18 0.59
N ARG A 139 -17.89 1.02 1.62
CA ARG A 139 -19.26 0.52 1.43
C ARG A 139 -20.06 1.44 0.52
N GLU A 140 -20.00 2.75 0.75
CA GLU A 140 -20.71 3.74 -0.05
C GLU A 140 -20.33 3.65 -1.54
N GLN A 141 -19.04 3.48 -1.84
CA GLN A 141 -18.59 3.30 -3.22
C GLN A 141 -19.03 1.95 -3.80
N ALA A 142 -18.88 0.86 -3.03
CA ALA A 142 -19.28 -0.48 -3.45
C ALA A 142 -20.79 -0.55 -3.75
N GLU A 143 -21.64 0.12 -2.96
CA GLU A 143 -23.09 0.21 -3.19
C GLU A 143 -23.37 0.90 -4.54
N ALA A 144 -22.74 2.04 -4.81
CA ALA A 144 -22.93 2.75 -6.07
C ALA A 144 -22.49 1.93 -7.30
N LEU A 145 -21.42 1.12 -7.17
CA LEU A 145 -20.95 0.22 -8.22
C LEU A 145 -21.88 -0.99 -8.41
N ALA A 146 -22.30 -1.63 -7.31
CA ALA A 146 -23.19 -2.79 -7.33
C ALA A 146 -24.56 -2.46 -7.93
N GLU A 147 -25.16 -1.33 -7.53
CA GLU A 147 -26.43 -0.84 -8.07
C GLU A 147 -26.35 -0.53 -9.57
N ALA A 148 -25.17 -0.13 -10.07
CA ALA A 148 -24.94 0.15 -11.48
C ALA A 148 -24.74 -1.13 -12.33
N GLY A 149 -24.59 -2.30 -11.70
CA GLY A 149 -24.50 -3.60 -12.38
C GLY A 149 -23.11 -3.96 -12.89
N VAL A 150 -22.09 -3.88 -12.04
CA VAL A 150 -20.77 -4.47 -12.29
C VAL A 150 -20.79 -6.00 -12.22
N ASP A 151 -19.85 -6.66 -12.90
CA ASP A 151 -19.74 -8.13 -12.93
C ASP A 151 -18.84 -8.68 -11.81
N LEU A 152 -17.93 -7.84 -11.31
CA LEU A 152 -16.96 -8.12 -10.26
C LEU A 152 -16.50 -6.81 -9.61
N ILE A 153 -15.86 -6.92 -8.45
CA ILE A 153 -15.15 -5.80 -7.80
C ILE A 153 -13.65 -6.04 -7.87
N VAL A 154 -12.90 -4.99 -8.21
CA VAL A 154 -11.44 -4.94 -8.16
C VAL A 154 -11.06 -3.90 -7.10
N LEU A 155 -10.41 -4.36 -6.04
CA LEU A 155 -9.76 -3.54 -5.04
C LEU A 155 -8.29 -3.45 -5.43
N GLU A 156 -7.85 -2.30 -5.94
CA GLU A 156 -6.53 -2.17 -6.55
C GLU A 156 -5.61 -1.15 -5.87
N THR A 157 -4.30 -1.39 -5.94
CA THR A 157 -3.24 -0.46 -5.50
C THR A 157 -3.22 -0.18 -3.98
N PHE A 158 -3.60 -1.14 -3.14
CA PHE A 158 -3.53 -0.95 -1.69
C PHE A 158 -2.09 -1.04 -1.16
N GLY A 159 -1.68 -0.01 -0.42
CA GLY A 159 -0.35 0.08 0.21
C GLY A 159 -0.35 -0.23 1.71
N ASP A 160 -1.54 -0.36 2.30
CA ASP A 160 -1.77 -0.63 3.71
C ASP A 160 -2.64 -1.88 3.86
N LEU A 161 -2.17 -2.83 4.68
CA LEU A 161 -2.81 -4.13 4.82
C LEU A 161 -4.14 -4.09 5.58
N ASP A 162 -4.31 -3.15 6.51
CA ASP A 162 -5.57 -3.04 7.24
C ASP A 162 -6.62 -2.29 6.42
N GLU A 163 -6.21 -1.30 5.61
CA GLU A 163 -7.08 -0.63 4.65
C GLU A 163 -7.70 -1.62 3.64
N VAL A 164 -6.90 -2.52 3.05
CA VAL A 164 -7.43 -3.50 2.09
C VAL A 164 -8.36 -4.51 2.75
N LYS A 165 -8.13 -4.90 4.01
CA LYS A 165 -9.06 -5.78 4.75
C LYS A 165 -10.42 -5.12 4.94
N GLU A 166 -10.43 -3.85 5.30
CA GLU A 166 -11.68 -3.09 5.47
C GLU A 166 -12.40 -2.87 4.14
N ALA A 167 -11.66 -2.66 3.04
CA ALA A 167 -12.22 -2.61 1.70
C ALA A 167 -12.86 -3.95 1.27
N VAL A 168 -12.17 -5.08 1.49
CA VAL A 168 -12.70 -6.43 1.20
C VAL A 168 -13.98 -6.70 2.00
N ARG A 169 -13.98 -6.37 3.30
CA ARG A 169 -15.16 -6.53 4.16
C ARG A 169 -16.33 -5.70 3.65
N ALA A 170 -16.12 -4.41 3.40
CA ALA A 170 -17.14 -3.51 2.90
C ALA A 170 -17.72 -3.99 1.56
N ALA A 171 -16.86 -4.35 0.60
CA ALA A 171 -17.29 -4.84 -0.70
C ALA A 171 -18.10 -6.13 -0.56
N ARG A 172 -17.61 -7.13 0.19
CA ARG A 172 -18.30 -8.42 0.39
C ARG A 172 -19.68 -8.25 1.03
N GLU A 173 -19.80 -7.37 2.02
CA GLU A 173 -21.08 -7.09 2.69
C GLU A 173 -22.13 -6.51 1.73
N VAL A 174 -21.70 -5.79 0.68
CA VAL A 174 -22.58 -5.19 -0.33
C VAL A 174 -22.92 -6.17 -1.46
N VAL A 175 -21.91 -6.82 -2.03
CA VAL A 175 -22.08 -7.61 -3.26
C VAL A 175 -22.48 -9.07 -3.01
N GLY A 176 -22.41 -9.53 -1.75
CA GLY A 176 -22.72 -10.90 -1.35
C GLY A 176 -21.70 -11.92 -1.86
N GLU A 177 -21.93 -13.20 -1.59
CA GLU A 177 -20.99 -14.30 -1.89
C GLU A 177 -20.90 -14.66 -3.39
N GLU A 178 -21.84 -14.22 -4.22
CA GLU A 178 -21.88 -14.60 -5.64
C GLU A 178 -20.92 -13.79 -6.52
N MET A 179 -20.65 -12.53 -6.15
CA MET A 179 -19.78 -11.66 -6.94
C MET A 179 -18.31 -11.88 -6.58
N VAL A 180 -17.46 -11.98 -7.60
CA VAL A 180 -16.02 -12.14 -7.38
C VAL A 180 -15.40 -10.82 -6.92
N ILE A 181 -14.57 -10.89 -5.87
CA ILE A 181 -13.72 -9.80 -5.39
C ILE A 181 -12.27 -10.15 -5.69
N VAL A 182 -11.62 -9.27 -6.46
CA VAL A 182 -10.17 -9.30 -6.71
C VAL A 182 -9.53 -8.28 -5.76
N ALA A 183 -8.62 -8.73 -4.88
CA ALA A 183 -7.88 -7.86 -3.98
C ALA A 183 -6.40 -7.79 -4.38
N GLN A 184 -5.94 -6.59 -4.71
CA GLN A 184 -4.57 -6.33 -5.13
C GLN A 184 -3.89 -5.34 -4.19
N VAL A 185 -2.66 -5.68 -3.84
CA VAL A 185 -1.75 -4.79 -3.12
C VAL A 185 -0.64 -4.32 -4.06
N THR A 186 -0.01 -3.22 -3.69
CA THR A 186 1.17 -2.72 -4.40
C THR A 186 2.43 -2.94 -3.56
N ILE A 187 3.56 -3.10 -4.23
CA ILE A 187 4.83 -3.53 -3.62
C ILE A 187 6.02 -2.70 -4.10
N ASP A 188 7.11 -2.73 -3.34
CA ASP A 188 8.43 -2.27 -3.77
C ASP A 188 9.16 -3.32 -4.64
N ASP A 189 10.36 -2.98 -5.12
CA ASP A 189 11.20 -3.87 -5.92
C ASP A 189 11.65 -5.14 -5.17
N PHE A 190 11.48 -5.20 -3.85
CA PHE A 190 11.80 -6.35 -3.01
C PHE A 190 10.57 -7.22 -2.67
N GLY A 191 9.37 -6.79 -3.09
CA GLY A 191 8.11 -7.47 -2.86
C GLY A 191 7.45 -7.14 -1.52
N ASN A 192 7.89 -6.10 -0.80
CA ASN A 192 7.22 -5.66 0.43
C ASN A 192 6.17 -4.60 0.11
N MET A 193 5.08 -4.58 0.89
CA MET A 193 4.11 -3.49 0.82
C MET A 193 4.69 -2.18 1.41
N PRO A 194 4.18 -1.00 1.01
CA PRO A 194 4.57 0.29 1.57
C PRO A 194 4.45 0.42 3.10
N ASP A 195 3.51 -0.29 3.73
CA ASP A 195 3.36 -0.37 5.19
C ASP A 195 4.47 -1.20 5.88
N GLY A 196 5.36 -1.82 5.12
CA GLY A 196 6.44 -2.70 5.59
C GLY A 196 6.05 -4.18 5.68
N SER A 197 4.83 -4.56 5.30
CA SER A 197 4.38 -5.95 5.33
C SER A 197 5.16 -6.81 4.33
N SER A 198 5.66 -7.95 4.81
CA SER A 198 6.35 -8.94 3.98
C SER A 198 5.39 -9.74 3.10
N ILE A 199 5.93 -10.40 2.05
CA ILE A 199 5.18 -11.30 1.15
C ILE A 199 4.32 -12.31 1.93
N GLU A 200 4.88 -13.01 2.91
CA GLU A 200 4.12 -13.99 3.68
C GLU A 200 3.00 -13.33 4.48
N THR A 201 3.25 -12.15 5.06
CA THR A 201 2.30 -11.43 5.89
C THR A 201 1.05 -11.02 5.11
N TYR A 202 1.23 -10.28 4.00
CA TYR A 202 0.06 -9.79 3.27
C TYR A 202 -0.65 -10.90 2.49
N VAL A 203 0.08 -11.91 1.99
CA VAL A 203 -0.57 -13.04 1.30
C VAL A 203 -1.46 -13.82 2.25
N ARG A 204 -1.01 -14.13 3.47
CA ARG A 204 -1.83 -14.84 4.46
C ARG A 204 -3.06 -14.03 4.86
N ALA A 205 -2.89 -12.73 5.09
CA ALA A 205 -4.01 -11.86 5.43
C ALA A 205 -5.05 -11.78 4.30
N LEU A 206 -4.63 -11.70 3.04
CA LEU A 206 -5.53 -11.72 1.89
C LEU A 206 -6.15 -13.12 1.66
N ASP A 207 -5.41 -14.19 1.94
CA ASP A 207 -5.90 -15.57 1.87
C ASP A 207 -6.99 -15.85 2.91
N GLU A 208 -6.84 -15.32 4.13
CA GLU A 208 -7.85 -15.39 5.19
C GLU A 208 -9.04 -14.44 4.97
N SER A 209 -8.91 -13.46 4.08
CA SER A 209 -9.98 -12.53 3.74
C SER A 209 -11.04 -13.16 2.82
N ALA A 210 -12.17 -12.46 2.67
CA ALA A 210 -13.25 -12.85 1.77
C ALA A 210 -12.97 -12.58 0.28
N ALA A 211 -11.76 -12.16 -0.12
CA ALA A 211 -11.39 -12.01 -1.52
C ALA A 211 -11.32 -13.38 -2.23
N ASP A 212 -11.83 -13.48 -3.47
CA ASP A 212 -11.76 -14.71 -4.26
C ASP A 212 -10.44 -14.83 -5.04
N VAL A 213 -9.90 -13.69 -5.47
CA VAL A 213 -8.64 -13.58 -6.21
C VAL A 213 -7.74 -12.60 -5.47
N ILE A 214 -6.47 -12.96 -5.29
CA ILE A 214 -5.49 -12.06 -4.67
C ILE A 214 -4.38 -11.77 -5.68
N GLY A 215 -3.74 -10.61 -5.59
CA GLY A 215 -2.73 -10.29 -6.57
C GLY A 215 -1.99 -9.00 -6.34
N LEU A 216 -1.31 -8.58 -7.39
CA LEU A 216 -0.44 -7.41 -7.37
C LEU A 216 -0.71 -6.53 -8.58
N ASN A 217 -0.68 -5.23 -8.35
CA ASN A 217 -0.70 -4.24 -9.42
C ASN A 217 0.16 -3.02 -9.08
N CYS A 218 0.43 -2.23 -10.11
CA CYS A 218 1.17 -0.97 -10.01
C CYS A 218 2.60 -1.13 -9.47
N SER A 219 3.21 0.00 -9.11
CA SER A 219 4.57 0.23 -8.58
C SER A 219 5.72 -0.36 -9.40
N VAL A 220 5.79 -1.67 -9.55
CA VAL A 220 6.91 -2.37 -10.18
C VAL A 220 6.62 -2.77 -11.63
N GLY A 221 7.69 -2.97 -12.39
CA GLY A 221 7.63 -3.54 -13.72
C GLY A 221 7.35 -5.06 -13.72
N PRO A 222 7.29 -5.68 -14.91
CA PRO A 222 6.88 -7.08 -15.04
C PRO A 222 7.83 -8.10 -14.40
N LYS A 223 9.12 -7.78 -14.25
CA LYS A 223 10.11 -8.69 -13.65
C LYS A 223 9.94 -8.85 -12.13
N PRO A 224 10.03 -7.78 -11.30
CA PRO A 224 9.78 -7.92 -9.86
C PRO A 224 8.37 -8.45 -9.56
N MET A 225 7.39 -8.11 -10.40
CA MET A 225 6.03 -8.64 -10.32
C MET A 225 6.00 -10.17 -10.42
N LEU A 226 6.63 -10.75 -11.45
CA LEU A 226 6.72 -12.20 -11.62
C LEU A 226 7.42 -12.87 -10.43
N GLU A 227 8.58 -12.35 -10.03
CA GLU A 227 9.37 -12.91 -8.92
C GLU A 227 8.59 -12.91 -7.60
N THR A 228 7.75 -11.89 -7.38
CA THR A 228 6.90 -11.81 -6.19
C THR A 228 5.72 -12.75 -6.28
N ILE A 229 5.02 -12.82 -7.42
CA ILE A 229 3.90 -13.75 -7.64
C ILE A 229 4.32 -15.21 -7.41
N GLU A 230 5.49 -15.61 -7.91
CA GLU A 230 6.03 -16.97 -7.68
C GLU A 230 6.24 -17.30 -6.20
N LYS A 231 6.57 -16.29 -5.38
CA LYS A 231 6.68 -16.42 -3.92
C LYS A 231 5.30 -16.45 -3.27
N MET A 232 4.36 -15.60 -3.72
CA MET A 232 2.99 -15.55 -3.19
C MET A 232 2.26 -16.89 -3.33
N MET A 233 2.43 -17.56 -4.47
CA MET A 233 1.83 -18.88 -4.74
C MET A 233 2.27 -19.99 -3.77
N ARG A 234 3.31 -19.76 -2.95
CA ARG A 234 3.73 -20.69 -1.89
C ARG A 234 2.90 -20.57 -0.61
N PHE A 235 2.18 -19.45 -0.45
CA PHE A 235 1.46 -19.10 0.77
C PHE A 235 -0.07 -19.11 0.60
N SER A 236 -0.58 -19.16 -0.63
CA SER A 236 -2.02 -19.20 -0.92
C SER A 236 -2.31 -20.11 -2.12
N ALA A 237 -3.48 -20.74 -2.09
CA ALA A 237 -4.04 -21.51 -3.21
C ALA A 237 -5.08 -20.74 -4.03
N LYS A 238 -5.44 -19.51 -3.62
CA LYS A 238 -6.39 -18.67 -4.35
C LYS A 238 -5.85 -18.34 -5.76
N PRO A 239 -6.73 -18.18 -6.75
CA PRO A 239 -6.37 -17.60 -8.04
C PRO A 239 -5.58 -16.30 -7.86
N MET A 240 -4.55 -16.13 -8.70
CA MET A 240 -3.68 -14.96 -8.65
C MET A 240 -4.00 -13.98 -9.80
N SER A 241 -3.88 -12.68 -9.53
CA SER A 241 -3.86 -11.61 -10.54
C SER A 241 -2.51 -10.88 -10.58
N ALA A 242 -2.09 -10.42 -11.76
CA ALA A 242 -0.84 -9.67 -11.93
C ALA A 242 -1.00 -8.58 -13.01
N MET A 243 -0.84 -7.32 -12.61
CA MET A 243 -0.99 -6.14 -13.46
C MET A 243 0.17 -5.15 -13.27
N PRO A 244 1.36 -5.46 -13.82
CA PRO A 244 2.55 -4.63 -13.67
C PRO A 244 2.44 -3.28 -14.37
N ASN A 245 3.23 -2.31 -13.91
CA ASN A 245 3.50 -1.09 -14.66
C ASN A 245 4.33 -1.41 -15.91
N ALA A 246 4.28 -0.52 -16.90
CA ALA A 246 5.21 -0.51 -18.03
C ALA A 246 6.62 0.00 -17.62
N GLY A 247 7.15 -0.52 -16.52
CA GLY A 247 8.38 -0.08 -15.86
C GLY A 247 8.18 1.14 -14.96
N ASN A 248 9.26 1.59 -14.35
CA ASN A 248 9.25 2.86 -13.61
C ASN A 248 9.30 4.03 -14.60
N PRO A 249 8.55 5.13 -14.35
CA PRO A 249 8.60 6.30 -15.21
C PRO A 249 10.01 6.90 -15.18
N VAL A 250 10.63 7.03 -16.34
CA VAL A 250 11.95 7.67 -16.50
C VAL A 250 11.74 9.06 -17.07
N ARG A 251 12.45 10.04 -16.51
CA ARG A 251 12.41 11.41 -17.03
C ARG A 251 13.32 11.53 -18.25
N VAL A 252 12.71 11.67 -19.43
CA VAL A 252 13.38 11.87 -20.72
C VAL A 252 12.95 13.24 -21.25
N GLU A 253 13.90 14.17 -21.42
CA GLU A 253 13.64 15.53 -21.93
C GLU A 253 12.51 16.29 -21.20
N GLY A 254 12.44 16.12 -19.87
CA GLY A 254 11.42 16.77 -19.03
C GLY A 254 10.04 16.10 -19.05
N ARG A 255 9.88 14.98 -19.78
CA ARG A 255 8.66 14.15 -19.79
C ARG A 255 8.90 12.85 -19.02
N ASN A 256 7.91 12.39 -18.28
CA ASN A 256 7.95 11.06 -17.67
C ASN A 256 7.47 10.03 -18.70
N ILE A 257 8.35 9.11 -19.09
CA ILE A 257 8.08 8.08 -20.10
C ILE A 257 8.25 6.70 -19.46
N TYR A 258 7.30 5.81 -19.75
CA TYR A 258 7.39 4.40 -19.45
C TYR A 258 8.15 3.68 -20.56
N LEU A 259 9.23 2.97 -20.22
CA LEU A 259 10.17 2.40 -21.20
C LEU A 259 9.95 0.91 -21.47
N CYS A 260 9.03 0.25 -20.77
CA CYS A 260 8.68 -1.13 -21.09
C CYS A 260 7.96 -1.18 -22.43
N SER A 261 8.45 -2.00 -23.36
CA SER A 261 7.78 -2.20 -24.65
C SER A 261 6.66 -3.25 -24.53
N PRO A 262 5.67 -3.23 -25.44
CA PRO A 262 4.65 -4.28 -25.53
C PRO A 262 5.22 -5.70 -25.60
N GLU A 263 6.31 -5.90 -26.35
CA GLU A 263 6.94 -7.22 -26.54
C GLU A 263 7.62 -7.69 -25.26
N TYR A 264 8.29 -6.79 -24.53
CA TYR A 264 8.90 -7.14 -23.25
C TYR A 264 7.82 -7.50 -22.23
N MET A 265 6.74 -6.72 -22.18
CA MET A 265 5.59 -7.01 -21.31
C MET A 265 4.96 -8.38 -21.62
N ALA A 266 4.75 -8.69 -22.90
CA ALA A 266 4.17 -9.95 -23.33
C ALA A 266 5.01 -11.18 -22.96
N GLN A 267 6.35 -11.07 -23.06
CA GLN A 267 7.25 -12.15 -22.63
C GLN A 267 7.06 -12.51 -21.15
N TYR A 268 6.81 -11.52 -20.29
CA TYR A 268 6.54 -11.75 -18.87
C TYR A 268 5.10 -12.16 -18.62
N ALA A 269 4.13 -11.65 -19.38
CA ALA A 269 2.75 -12.13 -19.34
C ALA A 269 2.69 -13.65 -19.62
N ARG A 270 3.43 -14.15 -20.62
CA ARG A 270 3.57 -15.59 -20.88
C ARG A 270 4.11 -16.35 -19.67
N ARG A 271 5.13 -15.81 -18.99
CA ARG A 271 5.71 -16.44 -17.79
C ARG A 271 4.73 -16.47 -16.62
N LEU A 272 4.01 -15.37 -16.38
CA LEU A 272 2.95 -15.29 -15.37
C LEU A 272 1.83 -16.31 -15.65
N LEU A 273 1.45 -16.50 -16.91
CA LEU A 273 0.50 -17.53 -17.29
C LEU A 273 1.03 -18.94 -17.03
N TRP A 274 2.32 -19.20 -17.29
CA TRP A 274 2.96 -20.49 -16.96
C TRP A 274 3.04 -20.78 -15.46
N THR A 275 3.18 -19.76 -14.61
CA THR A 275 3.14 -19.95 -13.16
C THR A 275 1.72 -20.27 -12.66
N GLY A 276 0.70 -19.99 -13.46
CA GLY A 276 -0.71 -20.27 -13.14
C GLY A 276 -1.53 -19.04 -12.75
N VAL A 277 -1.06 -17.83 -13.05
CA VAL A 277 -1.85 -16.60 -12.88
C VAL A 277 -3.12 -16.67 -13.73
N ARG A 278 -4.24 -16.28 -13.13
CA ARG A 278 -5.58 -16.39 -13.75
C ARG A 278 -6.08 -15.07 -14.33
N ILE A 279 -5.57 -13.94 -13.86
CA ILE A 279 -5.86 -12.63 -14.42
C ILE A 279 -4.55 -11.91 -14.68
N ILE A 280 -4.28 -11.56 -15.94
CA ILE A 280 -3.15 -10.72 -16.33
C ILE A 280 -3.67 -9.42 -16.93
N GLY A 281 -2.96 -8.32 -16.73
CA GLY A 281 -3.32 -7.03 -17.33
C GLY A 281 -2.17 -6.05 -17.20
N GLY A 282 -2.48 -4.75 -17.28
CA GLY A 282 -1.49 -3.70 -17.14
C GLY A 282 -1.95 -2.61 -16.18
N CYS A 283 -0.99 -1.98 -15.51
CA CYS A 283 -1.25 -0.76 -14.74
C CYS A 283 -0.57 0.44 -15.40
N CYS A 284 0.01 1.38 -14.65
CA CYS A 284 0.56 2.64 -15.16
C CYS A 284 1.53 2.44 -16.33
N GLY A 285 1.37 3.25 -17.38
CA GLY A 285 2.20 3.21 -18.58
C GLY A 285 1.79 2.17 -19.62
N THR A 286 0.95 1.19 -19.27
CA THR A 286 0.46 0.21 -20.25
C THR A 286 -0.57 0.83 -21.19
N THR A 287 -0.60 0.34 -22.42
CA THR A 287 -1.42 0.88 -23.52
C THR A 287 -2.16 -0.27 -24.23
N PRO A 288 -3.12 0.01 -25.12
CA PRO A 288 -3.76 -1.01 -25.95
C PRO A 288 -2.78 -1.92 -26.71
N ASP A 289 -1.60 -1.43 -27.08
CA ASP A 289 -0.58 -2.25 -27.73
C ASP A 289 -0.01 -3.32 -26.80
N HIS A 290 0.22 -2.98 -25.53
CA HIS A 290 0.63 -3.94 -24.51
C HIS A 290 -0.44 -5.04 -24.32
N ILE A 291 -1.71 -4.64 -24.20
CA ILE A 291 -2.82 -5.58 -24.01
C ILE A 291 -2.98 -6.51 -25.21
N ARG A 292 -2.78 -6.01 -26.44
CA ARG A 292 -2.84 -6.83 -27.66
C ARG A 292 -1.77 -7.93 -27.66
N GLU A 293 -0.53 -7.60 -27.30
CA GLU A 293 0.54 -8.58 -27.22
C GLU A 293 0.32 -9.58 -26.08
N MET A 294 -0.11 -9.12 -24.89
CA MET A 294 -0.50 -10.01 -23.79
C MET A 294 -1.63 -10.96 -24.18
N ARG A 295 -2.62 -10.48 -24.94
CA ARG A 295 -3.74 -11.28 -25.42
C ARG A 295 -3.30 -12.36 -26.41
N SER A 296 -2.32 -12.05 -27.25
CA SER A 296 -1.71 -13.01 -28.18
C SER A 296 -1.08 -14.19 -27.42
N GLU A 297 -0.32 -13.89 -26.36
CA GLU A 297 0.30 -14.90 -25.50
C GLU A 297 -0.76 -15.72 -24.74
N ALA A 298 -1.79 -15.06 -24.19
CA ALA A 298 -2.87 -15.74 -23.47
C ALA A 298 -3.65 -16.74 -24.34
N ARG A 299 -3.90 -16.39 -25.62
CA ARG A 299 -4.57 -17.30 -26.57
C ARG A 299 -3.72 -18.51 -26.92
N SER A 300 -2.40 -18.34 -26.98
CA SER A 300 -1.46 -19.40 -27.36
C SER A 300 -1.28 -20.49 -26.29
N LEU A 301 -1.69 -20.23 -25.05
CA LEU A 301 -1.42 -21.09 -23.89
C LEU A 301 -2.60 -21.94 -23.37
N GLN A 302 -3.80 -21.86 -23.96
CA GLN A 302 -4.97 -22.60 -23.45
C GLN A 302 -5.25 -23.91 -24.21
N PRO A 303 -5.46 -25.08 -23.54
CA PRO A 303 -5.02 -25.50 -22.22
C PRO A 303 -4.13 -26.77 -22.23
N GLY A 304 -3.15 -26.76 -21.31
CA GLY A 304 -2.34 -27.91 -20.90
C GLY A 304 -1.53 -27.57 -19.64
N VAL A 305 -2.22 -27.43 -18.50
CA VAL A 305 -1.59 -27.05 -17.22
C VAL A 305 -0.63 -28.16 -16.77
N LYS A 306 0.68 -27.93 -16.90
CA LYS A 306 1.71 -28.68 -16.17
C LYS A 306 2.16 -27.85 -14.98
N ARG A 307 1.76 -28.29 -13.78
CA ARG A 307 2.23 -27.76 -12.50
C ARG A 307 3.71 -28.13 -12.36
N LEU A 308 4.62 -27.20 -12.63
CA LEU A 308 6.05 -27.37 -12.34
C LEU A 308 6.30 -26.98 -10.88
N SER A 309 6.46 -27.98 -10.02
CA SER A 309 6.99 -27.77 -8.67
C SER A 309 8.52 -27.82 -8.73
N VAL A 310 9.17 -26.68 -8.56
CA VAL A 310 10.62 -26.61 -8.34
C VAL A 310 10.85 -26.28 -6.87
N THR A 311 11.37 -27.25 -6.13
CA THR A 311 11.80 -27.09 -4.74
C THR A 311 13.27 -26.69 -4.74
N VAL A 312 13.57 -25.42 -4.50
CA VAL A 312 14.92 -24.97 -4.12
C VAL A 312 14.88 -24.74 -2.62
N GLU A 313 15.63 -25.56 -1.88
CA GLU A 313 15.94 -25.29 -0.47
C GLU A 313 17.08 -24.26 -0.41
N GLU A 314 16.75 -23.04 0.01
CA GLU A 314 17.74 -22.05 0.43
C GLU A 314 17.52 -21.64 1.89
N PRO A 315 18.60 -21.21 2.59
CA PRO A 315 18.61 -21.11 4.04
C PRO A 315 17.67 -20.02 4.53
N LYS A 316 16.74 -20.40 5.40
CA LYS A 316 15.79 -19.52 6.07
C LYS A 316 16.50 -18.64 7.11
N ALA A 317 16.74 -17.37 6.79
CA ALA A 317 16.70 -16.33 7.82
C ALA A 317 15.27 -15.76 7.84
N LYS A 318 14.42 -16.34 8.69
CA LYS A 318 13.08 -15.79 8.96
C LYS A 318 13.25 -14.56 9.84
N ALA A 319 12.89 -13.38 9.34
CA ALA A 319 12.53 -12.28 10.23
C ALA A 319 11.22 -12.67 10.93
N GLN A 320 11.31 -13.18 12.15
CA GLN A 320 10.14 -13.36 13.00
C GLN A 320 9.74 -12.00 13.57
N ALA A 321 8.49 -11.60 13.38
CA ALA A 321 7.90 -10.53 14.17
C ALA A 321 8.07 -10.89 15.66
N MET A 322 8.84 -10.08 16.38
CA MET A 322 9.11 -10.35 17.79
C MET A 322 7.81 -10.19 18.58
N ALA A 323 7.44 -11.20 19.35
CA ALA A 323 6.36 -11.04 20.33
C ALA A 323 6.71 -9.86 21.26
N PRO A 324 5.79 -8.93 21.54
CA PRO A 324 6.07 -7.78 22.39
C PRO A 324 6.60 -8.25 23.75
N ALA A 325 7.87 -7.94 24.05
CA ALA A 325 8.44 -8.30 25.33
C ALA A 325 7.64 -7.60 26.46
N PRO A 326 7.34 -8.27 27.58
CA PRO A 326 6.75 -7.62 28.75
C PRO A 326 7.58 -6.39 29.17
N ALA A 327 6.96 -5.31 29.64
CA ALA A 327 7.64 -4.06 29.98
C ALA A 327 8.86 -4.28 30.92
N GLY A 328 8.71 -5.16 31.91
CA GLY A 328 9.78 -5.55 32.83
C GLY A 328 11.00 -6.23 32.21
N LYS A 329 10.90 -6.71 30.96
CA LYS A 329 11.98 -7.37 30.22
C LYS A 329 12.59 -6.48 29.13
N LYS A 330 12.08 -5.25 28.94
CA LYS A 330 12.54 -4.34 27.89
C LYS A 330 13.80 -3.56 28.30
N SER A 331 13.97 -3.27 29.58
CA SER A 331 15.01 -2.41 30.15
C SER A 331 15.19 -2.64 31.66
N GLN A 332 16.28 -2.13 32.25
CA GLN A 332 16.43 -2.13 33.71
C GLN A 332 15.41 -1.18 34.36
N LEU A 333 15.17 -0.03 33.73
CA LEU A 333 14.07 0.86 34.08
C LEU A 333 12.72 0.15 34.03
N GLY A 334 12.44 -0.55 32.94
CA GLY A 334 11.21 -1.31 32.78
C GLY A 334 11.00 -2.34 33.88
N ALA A 335 12.08 -3.03 34.30
CA ALA A 335 12.04 -3.99 35.42
C ALA A 335 11.68 -3.32 36.75
N LYS A 336 12.31 -2.17 37.06
CA LYS A 336 12.04 -1.40 38.30
C LYS A 336 10.59 -0.89 38.34
N LEU A 337 10.10 -0.35 37.22
CA LEU A 337 8.72 0.10 37.10
C LEU A 337 7.72 -1.06 37.25
N ALA A 338 7.98 -2.20 36.62
CA ALA A 338 7.13 -3.39 36.74
C ALA A 338 7.09 -3.95 38.17
N ALA A 339 8.17 -3.76 38.94
CA ALA A 339 8.26 -4.13 40.35
C ALA A 339 7.66 -3.06 41.30
N GLY A 340 7.13 -1.94 40.79
CA GLY A 340 6.59 -0.85 41.60
C GLY A 340 7.67 -0.10 42.41
N THR A 341 8.93 -0.16 41.98
CA THR A 341 10.04 0.52 42.65
C THR A 341 10.02 2.01 42.29
N TYR A 342 10.28 2.88 43.26
CA TYR A 342 10.50 4.29 43.00
C TYR A 342 11.77 4.48 42.15
N VAL A 343 11.68 5.30 41.10
CA VAL A 343 12.80 5.56 40.18
C VAL A 343 13.09 7.05 40.09
N ALA A 344 14.37 7.40 40.12
CA ALA A 344 14.88 8.76 40.06
C ALA A 344 15.62 9.01 38.74
N PHE A 345 15.30 10.15 38.13
CA PHE A 345 15.82 10.55 36.82
C PHE A 345 16.56 11.88 36.96
N VAL A 346 17.66 12.03 36.23
CA VAL A 346 18.35 13.31 36.07
C VAL A 346 18.38 13.68 34.61
N GLU A 347 18.00 14.91 34.29
CA GLU A 347 18.07 15.43 32.92
C GLU A 347 19.48 15.93 32.61
N ILE A 348 20.07 15.45 31.52
CA ILE A 348 21.32 15.95 30.96
C ILE A 348 21.06 16.39 29.52
N LEU A 349 21.28 17.69 29.27
CA LEU A 349 21.11 18.24 27.93
C LEU A 349 22.23 17.74 27.00
N PRO A 350 21.93 17.38 25.74
CA PRO A 350 22.99 17.09 24.77
C PRO A 350 23.96 18.26 24.61
N PRO A 351 25.25 18.02 24.31
CA PRO A 351 26.22 19.09 24.12
C PRO A 351 25.86 19.93 22.88
N ARG A 352 26.28 21.19 22.87
CA ARG A 352 26.13 22.08 21.68
C ARG A 352 27.10 21.76 20.55
N GLY A 353 28.15 20.99 20.83
CA GLY A 353 29.18 20.60 19.87
C GLY A 353 29.35 19.09 19.81
N VAL A 354 30.49 18.66 19.27
CA VAL A 354 30.81 17.23 19.07
C VAL A 354 31.41 16.54 20.30
N ASP A 355 31.81 17.30 21.32
CA ASP A 355 32.40 16.77 22.56
C ASP A 355 31.32 16.59 23.63
N ALA A 356 31.11 15.33 24.05
CA ALA A 356 30.15 14.93 25.09
C ALA A 356 30.83 14.57 26.43
N SER A 357 32.11 14.88 26.61
CA SER A 357 32.89 14.44 27.77
C SER A 357 32.29 14.91 29.11
N LYS A 358 31.69 16.11 29.14
CA LYS A 358 31.05 16.68 30.33
C LYS A 358 29.77 15.94 30.70
N GLU A 359 28.94 15.66 29.71
CA GLU A 359 27.68 14.94 29.85
C GLU A 359 27.94 13.51 30.33
N ILE A 360 28.95 12.83 29.77
CA ILE A 360 29.39 11.50 30.21
C ILE A 360 29.90 11.53 31.65
N ALA A 361 30.72 12.51 32.02
CA ALA A 361 31.22 12.65 33.39
C ALA A 361 30.07 12.91 34.39
N GLY A 362 29.12 13.77 34.04
CA GLY A 362 27.92 14.02 34.83
C GLY A 362 27.08 12.75 35.01
N ALA A 363 26.88 11.99 33.94
CA ALA A 363 26.15 10.73 33.99
C ALA A 363 26.82 9.68 34.89
N LYS A 364 28.17 9.63 34.94
CA LYS A 364 28.91 8.77 35.87
C LYS A 364 28.65 9.15 37.33
N LEU A 365 28.69 10.45 37.64
CA LEU A 365 28.38 10.94 38.98
C LEU A 365 26.94 10.60 39.39
N CYS A 366 25.97 10.76 38.47
CA CYS A 366 24.60 10.35 38.72
C CYS A 366 24.48 8.85 39.03
N LYS A 367 25.18 8.01 38.27
CA LYS A 367 25.22 6.56 38.52
C LYS A 367 25.82 6.23 39.90
N GLU A 368 26.94 6.86 40.25
CA GLU A 368 27.59 6.68 41.55
C GLU A 368 26.70 7.14 42.71
N ALA A 369 25.87 8.16 42.48
CA ALA A 369 24.87 8.66 43.43
C ALA A 369 23.57 7.83 43.48
N GLY A 370 23.44 6.77 42.67
CA GLY A 370 22.28 5.88 42.68
C GLY A 370 21.09 6.36 41.84
N ILE A 371 21.29 7.27 40.89
CA ILE A 371 20.25 7.66 39.90
C ILE A 371 20.00 6.49 38.94
N ASP A 372 18.73 6.25 38.61
CA ASP A 372 18.32 5.11 37.79
C ASP A 372 18.54 5.35 36.30
N CYS A 373 18.20 6.55 35.83
CA CYS A 373 18.20 6.89 34.41
C CYS A 373 18.61 8.34 34.14
N ILE A 374 19.20 8.56 32.97
CA ILE A 374 19.46 9.89 32.43
C ILE A 374 18.42 10.23 31.37
N ASN A 375 17.63 11.28 31.61
CA ASN A 375 16.78 11.87 30.58
C ASN A 375 17.62 12.74 29.66
N VAL A 376 17.50 12.52 28.36
CA VAL A 376 18.20 13.30 27.35
C VAL A 376 17.17 13.97 26.44
N PRO A 377 16.94 15.28 26.60
CA PRO A 377 15.95 16.00 25.81
C PRO A 377 16.43 16.23 24.39
N ASP A 378 15.53 16.03 23.43
CA ASP A 378 15.77 16.29 22.01
C ASP A 378 15.25 17.67 21.61
N GLY A 379 16.14 18.49 21.06
CA GLY A 379 15.86 19.88 20.68
C GLY A 379 15.30 20.79 21.77
N PRO A 380 15.75 20.74 23.05
CA PRO A 380 15.19 21.56 24.12
C PRO A 380 15.27 23.04 23.78
N ARG A 381 14.17 23.78 23.97
CA ARG A 381 14.01 25.20 23.60
C ARG A 381 14.26 25.48 22.11
N ALA A 382 13.93 24.51 21.25
CA ALA A 382 14.17 24.58 19.80
C ALA A 382 15.62 24.98 19.44
N SER A 383 16.60 24.44 20.19
CA SER A 383 18.02 24.75 20.01
C SER A 383 18.80 23.61 19.35
N ALA A 384 19.71 23.96 18.44
CA ALA A 384 20.59 22.97 17.81
C ALA A 384 21.64 22.46 18.81
N ARG A 385 21.70 21.14 18.96
CA ARG A 385 22.63 20.39 19.81
C ARG A 385 22.99 19.07 19.11
N MET A 386 23.96 18.34 19.65
CA MET A 386 24.18 16.94 19.28
C MET A 386 22.86 16.17 19.34
N SER A 387 22.65 15.25 18.39
CA SER A 387 21.50 14.35 18.39
C SER A 387 21.34 13.70 19.76
N ALA A 388 20.14 13.83 20.35
CA ALA A 388 19.84 13.22 21.63
C ALA A 388 20.03 11.70 21.59
N GLN A 389 19.70 11.05 20.47
CA GLN A 389 19.95 9.61 20.26
C GLN A 389 21.44 9.29 20.40
N VAL A 390 22.33 10.05 19.75
CA VAL A 390 23.78 9.83 19.85
C VAL A 390 24.28 10.10 21.26
N CYS A 391 23.79 11.15 21.92
CA CYS A 391 24.15 11.44 23.31
C CYS A 391 23.75 10.29 24.25
N CYS A 392 22.54 9.73 24.11
CA CYS A 392 22.11 8.53 24.83
C CYS A 392 23.06 7.35 24.62
N GLN A 393 23.48 7.11 23.38
CA GLN A 393 24.41 6.01 23.07
C GLN A 393 25.76 6.19 23.78
N LEU A 394 26.31 7.41 23.73
CA LEU A 394 27.59 7.73 24.39
C LEU A 394 27.48 7.58 25.92
N ILE A 395 26.39 8.06 26.52
CA ILE A 395 26.14 7.91 27.96
C ILE A 395 26.01 6.43 28.35
N GLN A 396 25.20 5.65 27.63
CA GLN A 396 25.04 4.22 27.93
C GLN A 396 26.34 3.45 27.77
N ARG A 397 27.14 3.75 26.74
CA ARG A 397 28.42 3.08 26.48
C ARG A 397 29.48 3.45 27.50
N ASP A 398 29.67 4.74 27.76
CA ASP A 398 30.86 5.25 28.44
C ASP A 398 30.63 5.59 29.93
N ALA A 399 29.39 5.87 30.33
CA ALA A 399 28.99 6.02 31.73
C ALA A 399 28.28 4.77 32.29
N GLY A 400 27.73 3.92 31.42
CA GLY A 400 27.10 2.66 31.83
C GLY A 400 25.84 2.85 32.67
N ILE A 401 25.12 3.96 32.45
CA ILE A 401 23.80 4.24 33.02
C ILE A 401 22.77 4.27 31.90
N GLU A 402 21.57 3.77 32.17
CA GLU A 402 20.50 3.71 31.18
C GLU A 402 20.02 5.12 30.82
N ALA A 403 19.80 5.36 29.52
CA ALA A 403 19.35 6.64 29.02
C ALA A 403 17.91 6.54 28.50
N VAL A 404 17.18 7.65 28.66
CA VAL A 404 15.81 7.80 28.21
C VAL A 404 15.81 8.93 27.18
N LEU A 405 15.59 8.54 25.93
CA LEU A 405 15.60 9.47 24.81
C LEU A 405 14.26 10.21 24.77
N HIS A 406 14.25 11.53 24.94
CA HIS A 406 13.08 12.28 24.50
C HIS A 406 13.12 12.29 22.98
N PHE A 407 11.99 11.99 22.33
CA PHE A 407 11.92 11.88 20.89
C PHE A 407 10.99 12.96 20.35
N CYS A 408 11.55 14.01 19.75
CA CYS A 408 10.80 15.16 19.24
C CYS A 408 10.14 14.83 17.88
N CYS A 409 8.81 14.75 17.82
CA CYS A 409 8.11 14.40 16.57
C CYS A 409 8.07 15.56 15.56
N ARG A 410 8.05 16.82 16.02
CA ARG A 410 7.90 18.04 15.19
C ARG A 410 8.93 18.24 14.09
N ASP A 411 10.13 17.65 14.19
CA ASP A 411 11.22 17.90 13.24
C ASP A 411 11.39 16.74 12.24
N ARG A 412 10.47 15.77 12.20
CA ARG A 412 10.65 14.51 11.49
C ARG A 412 9.42 14.11 10.68
N ASN A 413 9.66 13.59 9.48
CA ASN A 413 8.64 12.87 8.72
C ASN A 413 8.60 11.39 9.14
N ILE A 414 7.59 10.65 8.70
CA ILE A 414 7.39 9.25 9.12
C ILE A 414 8.59 8.35 8.80
N LEU A 415 9.24 8.57 7.65
CA LEU A 415 10.43 7.82 7.25
C LEU A 415 11.61 8.07 8.20
N GLY A 416 11.81 9.34 8.58
CA GLY A 416 12.81 9.74 9.57
C GLY A 416 12.53 9.17 10.96
N ILE A 417 11.26 9.19 11.39
CA ILE A 417 10.83 8.59 12.66
C ILE A 417 11.15 7.09 12.67
N GLN A 418 10.71 6.35 11.64
CA GLN A 418 10.96 4.91 11.54
C GLN A 418 12.46 4.61 11.53
N SER A 419 13.24 5.31 10.72
CA SER A 419 14.69 5.13 10.62
C SER A 419 15.39 5.37 11.97
N GLU A 420 15.07 6.46 12.67
CA GLU A 420 15.71 6.79 13.95
C GLU A 420 15.27 5.85 15.08
N LEU A 421 14.00 5.44 15.14
CA LEU A 421 13.53 4.48 16.14
C LEU A 421 14.16 3.09 15.94
N LEU A 422 14.29 2.64 14.69
CA LEU A 422 15.01 1.41 14.35
C LEU A 422 16.50 1.53 14.75
N GLY A 423 17.13 2.66 14.46
CA GLY A 423 18.51 2.94 14.86
C GLY A 423 18.70 3.01 16.37
N ALA A 424 17.78 3.64 17.10
CA ALA A 424 17.78 3.71 18.56
C ALA A 424 17.65 2.31 19.17
N HIS A 425 16.74 1.49 18.63
CA HIS A 425 16.58 0.11 19.05
C HIS A 425 17.85 -0.72 18.77
N ALA A 426 18.44 -0.60 17.58
CA ALA A 426 19.68 -1.31 17.25
C ALA A 426 20.84 -0.90 18.18
N ALA A 427 20.91 0.36 18.58
CA ALA A 427 21.94 0.89 19.46
C ALA A 427 21.68 0.65 20.97
N GLY A 428 20.66 -0.12 21.32
CA GLY A 428 20.37 -0.47 22.72
C GLY A 428 19.61 0.58 23.52
N ILE A 429 19.06 1.62 22.88
CA ILE A 429 18.15 2.56 23.55
C ILE A 429 16.78 1.89 23.61
N ARG A 430 16.22 1.76 24.81
CA ARG A 430 14.98 1.01 25.06
C ARG A 430 13.85 1.87 25.61
N ASN A 431 14.17 3.04 26.16
CA ASN A 431 13.20 3.92 26.79
C ASN A 431 13.13 5.23 26.02
N LEU A 432 11.90 5.61 25.70
CA LEU A 432 11.58 6.77 24.88
C LEU A 432 10.52 7.59 25.60
N ILE A 433 10.63 8.91 25.54
CA ILE A 433 9.55 9.84 25.87
C ILE A 433 9.24 10.59 24.60
N CYS A 434 8.19 10.19 23.89
CA CYS A 434 7.76 10.87 22.68
C CYS A 434 7.15 12.22 23.07
N ILE A 435 7.68 13.31 22.50
CA ILE A 435 7.24 14.67 22.75
C ILE A 435 6.95 15.38 21.44
N THR A 436 6.00 16.30 21.45
CA THR A 436 5.75 17.17 20.28
C THR A 436 6.97 18.04 19.99
N GLY A 437 7.60 18.59 21.03
CA GLY A 437 8.73 19.52 20.90
C GLY A 437 8.31 21.00 20.86
N ASP A 438 9.24 21.88 21.24
CA ASP A 438 8.99 23.32 21.34
C ASP A 438 8.83 23.99 19.97
N PRO A 439 7.86 24.87 19.70
CA PRO A 439 7.76 25.60 18.44
C PRO A 439 9.10 26.21 17.92
N PRO A 440 9.47 26.04 16.62
CA PRO A 440 10.79 26.47 16.11
C PRO A 440 11.06 27.97 16.31
N ARG A 441 9.99 28.78 16.31
CA ARG A 441 10.03 30.23 16.53
C ARG A 441 10.53 30.65 17.92
N MET A 442 10.52 29.74 18.90
CA MET A 442 11.07 30.01 20.23
C MET A 442 12.58 29.76 20.31
N GLY A 443 13.17 29.17 19.27
CA GLY A 443 14.58 28.82 19.21
C GLY A 443 15.48 29.89 18.60
N ALA A 444 16.76 29.57 18.49
CA ALA A 444 17.77 30.44 17.86
C ALA A 444 17.64 30.53 16.32
N TYR A 445 16.74 29.74 15.73
CA TYR A 445 16.53 29.64 14.28
C TYR A 445 15.07 29.92 13.93
N PRO A 446 14.62 31.20 13.97
CA PRO A 446 13.20 31.55 13.80
C PRO A 446 12.63 31.20 12.42
N ASN A 447 13.50 30.97 11.43
CA ASN A 447 13.13 30.57 10.07
C ASN A 447 13.09 29.04 9.86
N ALA A 448 13.40 28.23 10.88
CA ALA A 448 13.31 26.78 10.76
C ALA A 448 11.86 26.34 10.61
N THR A 449 11.61 25.47 9.62
CA THR A 449 10.29 24.88 9.36
C THR A 449 10.12 23.61 10.17
N ALA A 450 8.99 23.48 10.86
CA ALA A 450 8.60 22.21 11.48
C ALA A 450 8.08 21.23 10.40
N VAL A 451 8.34 19.95 10.63
CA VAL A 451 7.83 18.80 9.86
C VAL A 451 6.89 18.02 10.77
N PHE A 452 5.60 18.35 10.72
CA PHE A 452 4.56 17.66 11.49
C PHE A 452 3.92 16.57 10.63
N ASP A 453 4.49 15.38 10.69
CA ASP A 453 3.96 14.22 9.97
C ASP A 453 3.25 13.23 10.91
N VAL A 454 3.50 13.31 12.23
CA VAL A 454 2.84 12.54 13.30
C VAL A 454 2.54 13.44 14.50
#